data_AF-A0A183BSQ1-F1
#
_entry.id   AF-A0A183BSQ1-F1
#
_cell.length_a   1.000
_cell.length_b   1.000
_cell.length_c   1.000
_cell.angle_alpha   90.00
_cell.angle_beta   90.00
_cell.angle_gamma   90.00
#
_symmetry.space_group_name_H-M   'P 1'
#
loop_
_entity.id
_entity.type
_entity.pdbx_description
1 polymer ?
#
loop_
_entity_poly.entity_id
_entity_poly.type
_entity_poly.pdbx_seq_one_letter_code
_entity_poly.pdbx_strand_id
1 'polypeptide(L)'
;MSFPLFPCHWWTTGLHRNTRNVLQLGIGFFFTFLAFHSQGFIEESVLDSFSPETVPKHAGYTSLCIIYASFTVLNFVAPPIIKCLGTRTSLALAGFTYVLFLVGFLFINPYFLYGSSALLGLGAAVIWTAQGKYLTLNSSDQTAGKHSSLFLAFTVACISCGGLFLLVVFWATDDASPPPSAASATPPAAVNSSSAHFSPSFDRATIKLIYGSFTGIALLGVAVLALLPPACTTKAKLGDVHVKDGNGMEELEMNMGGGEEHRKQKEEGTLDQIKSMFKLAASRKMVALAFVFGYTGIMLSFWSSIFPTALINTLQLRSQFSPKILIALNAIIKGTGQPLLSALFGWFGLDRAKRSWLVFVGMLLHLPEAPCRALDFVVGWEV
;
A
#
# COMPACT_ATOMS: atom_id res chain seq x y z
N MET A 1 -11.68 -18.48 -29.36
CA MET A 1 -11.68 -17.10 -29.91
C MET A 1 -11.37 -16.15 -28.77
N SER A 2 -10.13 -15.67 -28.69
CA SER A 2 -9.67 -14.78 -27.62
C SER A 2 -9.71 -13.35 -28.14
N PHE A 3 -10.63 -12.53 -27.62
CA PHE A 3 -10.68 -11.10 -27.91
C PHE A 3 -9.60 -10.37 -27.10
N PRO A 4 -8.66 -9.63 -27.73
CA PRO A 4 -7.74 -8.78 -26.98
C PRO A 4 -8.41 -7.43 -26.70
N LEU A 5 -8.99 -7.30 -25.50
CA LEU A 5 -9.25 -6.02 -24.86
C LEU A 5 -7.89 -5.43 -24.45
N PHE A 6 -7.26 -4.61 -25.29
CA PHE A 6 -6.27 -3.55 -24.97
C PHE A 6 -5.54 -3.17 -26.29
N PRO A 7 -5.29 -1.89 -26.60
CA PRO A 7 -4.62 -1.49 -27.83
C PRO A 7 -3.16 -2.00 -27.85
N CYS A 8 -2.92 -3.12 -28.53
CA CYS A 8 -1.70 -3.94 -28.41
C CYS A 8 -0.41 -3.30 -28.96
N HIS A 9 -0.45 -2.27 -29.81
CA HIS A 9 0.74 -1.88 -30.59
C HIS A 9 1.85 -1.22 -29.73
N TRP A 10 1.50 -0.45 -28.70
CA TRP A 10 2.48 0.22 -27.81
C TRP A 10 3.03 -0.71 -26.71
N TRP A 11 2.24 -1.70 -26.29
CA TRP A 11 2.55 -2.63 -25.20
C TRP A 11 3.53 -3.76 -25.61
N THR A 12 3.68 -4.00 -26.91
CA THR A 12 4.51 -5.10 -27.46
C THR A 12 5.83 -4.67 -28.09
N THR A 13 5.99 -3.40 -28.46
CA THR A 13 7.11 -2.97 -29.34
C THR A 13 8.18 -2.10 -28.68
N GLY A 14 7.88 -1.40 -27.57
CA GLY A 14 8.82 -0.42 -26.99
C GLY A 14 9.45 -0.77 -25.63
N LEU A 15 8.85 -1.67 -24.83
CA LEU A 15 9.25 -1.88 -23.43
C LEU A 15 9.78 -3.30 -23.18
N HIS A 16 10.89 -3.41 -22.44
CA HIS A 16 11.46 -4.70 -22.06
C HIS A 16 10.44 -5.52 -21.27
N ARG A 17 10.37 -6.85 -21.52
CA ARG A 17 9.38 -7.76 -20.95
C ARG A 17 9.23 -7.61 -19.44
N ASN A 18 10.36 -7.53 -18.74
CA ASN A 18 10.38 -7.38 -17.28
C ASN A 18 9.77 -6.07 -16.80
N THR A 19 10.06 -4.95 -17.47
CA THR A 19 9.49 -3.64 -17.13
C THR A 19 7.99 -3.63 -17.36
N ARG A 20 7.51 -4.30 -18.41
CA ARG A 20 6.08 -4.50 -18.68
C ARG A 20 5.38 -5.30 -17.58
N ASN A 21 6.04 -6.35 -17.06
CA ASN A 21 5.52 -7.14 -15.95
C ASN A 21 5.41 -6.31 -14.66
N VAL A 22 6.40 -5.46 -14.40
CA VAL A 22 6.41 -4.52 -13.25
C VAL A 22 5.34 -3.43 -13.42
N LEU A 23 5.15 -2.93 -14.64
CA LEU A 23 4.11 -1.96 -14.96
C LEU A 23 2.71 -2.54 -14.72
N GLN A 24 2.45 -3.75 -15.21
CA GLN A 24 1.18 -4.44 -14.96
C GLN A 24 0.93 -4.68 -13.46
N LEU A 25 1.98 -5.04 -12.70
CA LEU A 25 1.91 -5.16 -11.25
C LEU A 25 1.51 -3.83 -10.60
N GLY A 26 2.15 -2.72 -11.01
CA GLY A 26 1.82 -1.38 -10.54
C GLY A 26 0.38 -0.96 -10.84
N ILE A 27 -0.15 -1.28 -12.04
CA ILE A 27 -1.53 -0.99 -12.43
C ILE A 27 -2.53 -1.79 -11.57
N GLY A 28 -2.25 -3.08 -11.31
CA GLY A 28 -3.10 -3.90 -10.43
C GLY A 28 -3.14 -3.38 -9.00
N PHE A 29 -1.97 -2.96 -8.47
CA PHE A 29 -1.88 -2.29 -7.18
C PHE A 29 -2.61 -0.95 -7.17
N PHE A 30 -2.46 -0.13 -8.22
CA PHE A 30 -3.12 1.16 -8.32
C PHE A 30 -4.63 1.05 -8.13
N PHE A 31 -5.33 0.17 -8.84
CA PHE A 31 -6.78 0.03 -8.70
C PHE A 31 -7.19 -0.56 -7.35
N THR A 32 -6.47 -1.57 -6.86
CA THR A 32 -6.78 -2.21 -5.56
C THR A 32 -6.61 -1.21 -4.42
N PHE A 33 -5.49 -0.48 -4.39
CA PHE A 33 -5.18 0.49 -3.34
C PHE A 33 -5.90 1.83 -3.53
N LEU A 34 -6.35 2.18 -4.74
CA LEU A 34 -7.26 3.31 -4.97
C LEU A 34 -8.55 3.09 -4.18
N ALA A 35 -9.18 1.94 -4.35
CA ALA A 35 -10.38 1.58 -3.61
C ALA A 35 -10.12 1.54 -2.10
N PHE A 36 -9.02 0.89 -1.68
CA PHE A 36 -8.68 0.75 -0.26
C PHE A 36 -8.41 2.09 0.43
N HIS A 37 -7.58 2.96 -0.16
CA HIS A 37 -7.29 4.27 0.45
C HIS A 37 -8.51 5.19 0.46
N SER A 38 -9.33 5.16 -0.61
CA SER A 38 -10.55 5.98 -0.66
C SER A 38 -11.57 5.54 0.39
N GLN A 39 -11.74 4.23 0.60
CA GLN A 39 -12.58 3.71 1.68
C GLN A 39 -12.02 4.12 3.05
N GLY A 40 -10.71 4.04 3.27
CA GLY A 40 -10.10 4.38 4.55
C GLY A 40 -10.34 5.83 5.00
N PHE A 41 -10.57 6.78 4.07
CA PHE A 41 -10.90 8.16 4.41
C PHE A 41 -12.35 8.35 4.91
N ILE A 42 -13.27 7.49 4.48
CA ILE A 42 -14.70 7.59 4.82
C ILE A 42 -15.19 6.47 5.74
N GLU A 43 -14.32 5.52 6.12
CA GLU A 43 -14.68 4.31 6.86
C GLU A 43 -15.38 4.63 8.19
N GLU A 44 -14.77 5.47 9.03
CA GLU A 44 -15.35 5.84 10.33
C GLU A 44 -16.62 6.68 10.17
N SER A 45 -16.66 7.62 9.23
CA SER A 45 -17.85 8.48 9.03
C SER A 45 -19.05 7.70 8.47
N VAL A 46 -18.79 6.68 7.65
CA VAL A 46 -19.81 5.74 7.17
C VAL A 46 -20.32 4.88 8.31
N LEU A 47 -19.43 4.33 9.15
CA LEU A 47 -19.83 3.44 10.26
C LEU A 47 -20.55 4.19 11.39
N ASP A 48 -20.17 5.43 11.69
CA ASP A 48 -20.83 6.30 12.67
C ASP A 48 -22.25 6.73 12.24
N SER A 49 -22.56 6.66 10.94
CA SER A 49 -23.90 6.92 10.42
C SER A 49 -24.92 5.82 10.78
N PHE A 50 -24.48 4.68 11.31
CA PHE A 50 -25.35 3.57 11.73
C PHE A 50 -25.71 3.66 13.21
N SER A 51 -26.85 3.10 13.58
CA SER A 51 -27.26 3.03 14.98
C SER A 51 -26.25 2.23 15.82
N PRO A 52 -25.96 2.64 17.08
CA PRO A 52 -25.03 1.94 17.96
C PRO A 52 -25.36 0.46 18.23
N GLU A 53 -26.63 0.08 18.04
CA GLU A 53 -27.08 -1.32 18.13
C GLU A 53 -26.57 -2.19 16.97
N THR A 54 -26.31 -1.60 15.80
CA THR A 54 -25.82 -2.30 14.61
C THR A 54 -24.29 -2.35 14.59
N VAL A 55 -23.64 -1.24 14.96
CA VAL A 55 -22.18 -1.11 14.90
C VAL A 55 -21.70 -0.39 16.18
N PRO A 56 -20.70 -0.94 16.91
CA PRO A 56 -20.12 -0.26 18.05
C PRO A 56 -19.53 1.11 17.68
N LYS A 57 -19.53 2.06 18.62
CA LYS A 57 -18.81 3.33 18.44
C LYS A 57 -17.34 3.06 18.12
N HIS A 58 -16.77 3.81 17.19
CA HIS A 58 -15.36 3.67 16.76
C HIS A 58 -15.01 2.31 16.15
N ALA A 59 -15.98 1.68 15.49
CA ALA A 59 -15.76 0.42 14.78
C ALA A 59 -14.76 0.55 13.62
N GLY A 60 -14.66 1.71 12.96
CA GLY A 60 -13.68 1.91 11.89
C GLY A 60 -12.25 1.89 12.42
N TYR A 61 -11.98 2.59 13.52
CA TYR A 61 -10.68 2.54 14.19
C TYR A 61 -10.35 1.14 14.73
N THR A 62 -11.36 0.42 15.24
CA THR A 62 -11.20 -0.95 15.73
C THR A 62 -10.87 -1.91 14.57
N SER A 63 -11.58 -1.79 13.44
CA SER A 63 -11.32 -2.52 12.20
C SER A 63 -9.88 -2.29 11.72
N LEU A 64 -9.42 -1.03 11.69
CA LEU A 64 -8.07 -0.66 11.29
C LEU A 64 -7.01 -1.29 12.21
N CYS A 65 -7.25 -1.28 13.53
CA CYS A 65 -6.37 -1.93 14.51
C CYS A 65 -6.24 -3.44 14.23
N ILE A 66 -7.36 -4.12 13.95
CA ILE A 66 -7.37 -5.55 13.63
C ILE A 66 -6.59 -5.83 12.35
N ILE A 67 -6.76 -5.02 11.29
CA ILE A 67 -6.02 -5.17 10.03
C ILE A 67 -4.50 -5.12 10.29
N TYR A 68 -4.03 -4.10 11.01
CA TYR A 68 -2.60 -3.95 11.26
C TYR A 68 -2.05 -4.99 12.23
N ALA A 69 -2.78 -5.34 13.30
CA ALA A 69 -2.36 -6.39 14.23
C ALA A 69 -2.24 -7.75 13.53
N SER A 70 -3.25 -8.12 12.74
CA SER A 70 -3.23 -9.36 11.96
C SER A 70 -2.17 -9.33 10.86
N PHE A 71 -1.98 -8.20 10.16
CA PHE A 71 -0.88 -8.02 9.20
C PHE A 71 0.48 -8.27 9.86
N THR A 72 0.74 -7.69 11.04
CA THR A 72 2.00 -7.88 11.76
C THR A 72 2.25 -9.34 12.13
N VAL A 73 1.26 -10.02 12.71
CA VAL A 73 1.42 -11.43 13.15
C VAL A 73 1.50 -12.39 11.95
N LEU A 74 0.71 -12.15 10.90
CA LEU A 74 0.60 -13.08 9.77
C LEU A 74 1.70 -12.89 8.71
N ASN A 75 2.53 -11.85 8.83
CA ASN A 75 3.75 -11.70 8.02
C ASN A 75 4.70 -12.91 8.14
N PHE A 76 4.74 -13.59 9.29
CA PHE A 76 5.57 -14.80 9.45
C PHE A 76 5.06 -15.99 8.62
N VAL A 77 3.78 -15.99 8.26
CA VAL A 77 3.12 -17.09 7.52
C VAL A 77 3.00 -16.77 6.02
N ALA A 78 3.25 -15.52 5.62
CA ALA A 78 3.14 -15.11 4.22
C ALA A 78 4.13 -15.83 3.28
N PRO A 79 5.44 -15.97 3.59
CA PRO A 79 6.37 -16.60 2.64
C PRO A 79 6.08 -18.10 2.36
N PRO A 80 5.71 -18.94 3.35
CA PRO A 80 5.28 -20.31 3.09
C PRO A 80 4.05 -20.41 2.19
N ILE A 81 3.05 -19.53 2.41
CA ILE A 81 1.86 -19.45 1.55
C ILE A 81 2.28 -19.15 0.11
N ILE A 82 3.19 -18.19 -0.10
CA ILE A 82 3.66 -17.78 -1.42
C ILE A 82 4.49 -18.87 -2.10
N LYS A 83 5.24 -19.67 -1.34
CA LYS A 83 5.94 -20.85 -1.88
C LYS A 83 4.94 -21.89 -2.37
N CYS A 84 3.90 -22.17 -1.60
CA CYS A 84 2.91 -23.20 -1.92
C CYS A 84 2.02 -22.79 -3.11
N LEU A 85 1.46 -21.59 -3.07
CA LEU A 85 0.51 -21.12 -4.09
C LEU A 85 1.22 -20.63 -5.36
N GLY A 86 2.43 -20.08 -5.21
CA GLY A 86 3.13 -19.33 -6.25
C GLY A 86 2.85 -17.83 -6.17
N THR A 87 3.73 -17.02 -6.72
CA THR A 87 3.70 -15.54 -6.55
C THR A 87 2.45 -14.90 -7.18
N ARG A 88 2.05 -15.33 -8.38
CA ARG A 88 0.92 -14.75 -9.13
C ARG A 88 -0.42 -15.01 -8.45
N THR A 89 -0.69 -16.28 -8.14
CA THR A 89 -1.92 -16.72 -7.45
C THR A 89 -2.01 -16.11 -6.06
N SER A 90 -0.89 -15.98 -5.34
CA SER A 90 -0.83 -15.28 -4.05
C SER A 90 -1.22 -13.81 -4.17
N LEU A 91 -0.73 -13.09 -5.19
CA LEU A 91 -1.12 -11.70 -5.45
C LEU A 91 -2.62 -11.56 -5.73
N ALA A 92 -3.17 -12.45 -6.57
CA ALA A 92 -4.59 -12.43 -6.92
C ALA A 92 -5.49 -12.79 -5.73
N LEU A 93 -5.16 -13.86 -5.00
CA LEU A 93 -5.93 -14.30 -3.83
C LEU A 93 -5.87 -13.26 -2.70
N ALA A 94 -4.70 -12.67 -2.48
CA ALA A 94 -4.56 -11.59 -1.52
C ALA A 94 -5.36 -10.35 -1.93
N GLY A 95 -5.33 -9.96 -3.21
CA GLY A 95 -6.17 -8.88 -3.73
C GLY A 95 -7.67 -9.13 -3.51
N PHE A 96 -8.13 -10.38 -3.59
CA PHE A 96 -9.52 -10.73 -3.32
C PHE A 96 -9.94 -10.45 -1.87
N THR A 97 -9.02 -10.52 -0.91
CA THR A 97 -9.33 -10.15 0.49
C THR A 97 -9.66 -8.67 0.64
N TYR A 98 -9.05 -7.78 -0.16
CA TYR A 98 -9.40 -6.36 -0.23
C TYR A 98 -10.81 -6.17 -0.78
N VAL A 99 -11.17 -6.92 -1.81
CA VAL A 99 -12.54 -6.93 -2.36
C VAL A 99 -13.54 -7.40 -1.30
N LEU A 100 -13.24 -8.48 -0.57
CA LEU A 100 -14.14 -9.01 0.45
C LEU A 100 -14.38 -8.01 1.59
N PHE A 101 -13.33 -7.30 2.02
CA PHE A 101 -13.45 -6.23 3.01
C PHE A 101 -14.38 -5.11 2.51
N LEU A 102 -14.24 -4.67 1.26
CA LEU A 102 -15.12 -3.66 0.66
C LEU A 102 -16.58 -4.12 0.55
N VAL A 103 -16.81 -5.40 0.19
CA VAL A 103 -18.16 -6.00 0.16
C VAL A 103 -18.81 -6.01 1.54
N GLY A 104 -18.03 -6.08 2.62
CA GLY A 104 -18.55 -6.02 3.99
C GLY A 104 -19.32 -4.75 4.32
N PHE A 105 -19.02 -3.65 3.64
CA PHE A 105 -19.75 -2.39 3.82
C PHE A 105 -21.06 -2.34 3.03
N LEU A 106 -21.27 -3.23 2.05
CA LEU A 106 -22.57 -3.41 1.37
C LEU A 106 -23.59 -4.11 2.27
N PHE A 107 -23.09 -4.99 3.13
CA PHE A 107 -23.87 -5.77 4.10
C PHE A 107 -23.32 -5.51 5.49
N ILE A 108 -23.61 -4.33 6.04
CA ILE A 108 -23.07 -3.92 7.33
C ILE A 108 -23.48 -4.91 8.43
N ASN A 109 -22.47 -5.58 8.96
CA ASN A 109 -22.55 -6.54 10.04
C ASN A 109 -21.23 -6.51 10.81
N PRO A 110 -21.25 -6.34 12.15
CA PRO A 110 -20.03 -6.17 12.94
C PRO A 110 -19.12 -7.41 12.91
N TYR A 111 -19.70 -8.61 12.88
CA TYR A 111 -18.92 -9.85 12.79
C TYR A 111 -18.24 -10.00 11.43
N PHE A 112 -18.94 -9.61 10.35
CA PHE A 112 -18.35 -9.62 9.02
C PHE A 112 -17.25 -8.56 8.88
N LEU A 113 -17.49 -7.35 9.39
CA LEU A 113 -16.49 -6.27 9.39
C LEU A 113 -15.20 -6.76 10.04
N TYR A 114 -15.23 -7.16 11.30
CA TYR A 114 -14.02 -7.59 12.01
C TYR A 114 -13.40 -8.88 11.45
N GLY A 115 -14.23 -9.83 11.00
CA GLY A 115 -13.74 -11.05 10.36
C GLY A 115 -13.01 -10.76 9.03
N SER A 116 -13.57 -9.89 8.20
CA SER A 116 -12.95 -9.46 6.95
C SER A 116 -11.74 -8.56 7.17
N SER A 117 -11.70 -7.74 8.23
CA SER A 117 -10.52 -6.98 8.67
C SER A 117 -9.33 -7.89 8.99
N ALA A 118 -9.56 -8.97 9.75
CA ALA A 118 -8.52 -9.94 10.08
C ALA A 118 -8.01 -10.70 8.85
N LEU A 119 -8.93 -11.09 7.95
CA LEU A 119 -8.57 -11.74 6.69
C LEU A 119 -7.81 -10.79 5.76
N LEU A 120 -8.18 -9.51 5.75
CA LEU A 120 -7.49 -8.48 5.00
C LEU A 120 -6.05 -8.28 5.50
N GLY A 121 -5.79 -8.36 6.81
CA GLY A 121 -4.42 -8.32 7.32
C GLY A 121 -3.56 -9.51 6.85
N LEU A 122 -4.13 -10.71 6.76
CA LEU A 122 -3.48 -11.85 6.09
C LEU A 122 -3.20 -11.54 4.62
N GLY A 123 -4.19 -11.01 3.92
CA GLY A 123 -4.06 -10.58 2.53
C GLY A 123 -2.96 -9.56 2.34
N ALA A 124 -2.87 -8.55 3.20
CA ALA A 124 -1.82 -7.54 3.19
C ALA A 124 -0.43 -8.17 3.39
N ALA A 125 -0.31 -9.14 4.32
CA ALA A 125 0.95 -9.88 4.55
C ALA A 125 1.40 -10.61 3.29
N VAL A 126 0.48 -11.32 2.64
CA VAL A 126 0.75 -12.08 1.43
C VAL A 126 1.01 -11.16 0.24
N ILE A 127 0.23 -10.10 0.03
CA ILE A 127 0.33 -9.25 -1.16
C ILE A 127 1.66 -8.49 -1.20
N TRP A 128 2.09 -7.90 -0.08
CA TRP A 128 3.34 -7.15 0.00
C TRP A 128 4.56 -8.07 -0.08
N THR A 129 4.50 -9.25 0.54
CA THR A 129 5.57 -10.25 0.43
C THR A 129 5.67 -10.81 -1.00
N ALA A 130 4.55 -11.10 -1.65
CA ALA A 130 4.52 -11.61 -3.02
C ALA A 130 4.96 -10.54 -4.03
N GLN A 131 4.61 -9.28 -3.79
CA GLN A 131 5.04 -8.12 -4.57
C GLN A 131 6.56 -7.97 -4.54
N GLY A 132 7.18 -8.03 -3.36
CA GLY A 132 8.63 -7.98 -3.22
C GLY A 132 9.32 -9.11 -4.00
N LYS A 133 8.81 -10.34 -3.85
CA LYS A 133 9.29 -11.51 -4.61
C LYS A 133 9.13 -11.31 -6.12
N TYR A 134 8.00 -10.78 -6.59
CA TYR A 134 7.74 -10.56 -8.02
C TYR A 134 8.66 -9.50 -8.61
N LEU A 135 8.92 -8.40 -7.88
CA LEU A 135 9.89 -7.39 -8.29
C LEU A 135 11.28 -7.97 -8.41
N THR A 136 11.73 -8.77 -7.42
CA THR A 136 13.04 -9.42 -7.47
C THR A 136 13.18 -10.36 -8.65
N LEU A 137 12.14 -11.12 -9.00
CA LEU A 137 12.19 -12.04 -10.16
C LEU A 137 12.24 -11.30 -11.52
N ASN A 138 11.71 -10.08 -11.59
CA ASN A 138 11.70 -9.27 -12.81
C ASN A 138 12.83 -8.23 -12.84
N SER A 139 13.69 -8.16 -11.83
CA SER A 139 14.73 -7.14 -11.74
C SER A 139 16.14 -7.75 -11.70
N SER A 140 17.09 -7.01 -12.26
CA SER A 140 18.53 -7.22 -12.08
C SER A 140 19.09 -6.18 -11.12
N ASP A 141 20.30 -6.36 -10.61
CA ASP A 141 20.92 -5.41 -9.67
C ASP A 141 20.98 -3.97 -10.20
N GLN A 142 21.13 -3.80 -11.51
CA GLN A 142 21.15 -2.49 -12.17
C GLN A 142 19.74 -1.88 -12.32
N THR A 143 18.73 -2.72 -12.57
CA THR A 143 17.35 -2.29 -12.88
C THR A 143 16.42 -2.29 -11.67
N ALA A 144 16.81 -2.91 -10.55
CA ALA A 144 15.99 -3.06 -9.35
C ALA A 144 15.48 -1.71 -8.80
N GLY A 145 16.32 -0.68 -8.77
CA GLY A 145 15.88 0.65 -8.35
C GLY A 145 14.88 1.26 -9.31
N LYS A 146 15.09 1.14 -10.63
CA LYS A 146 14.16 1.67 -11.64
C LYS A 146 12.80 0.98 -11.55
N HIS A 147 12.78 -0.34 -11.45
CA HIS A 147 11.54 -1.12 -11.31
C HIS A 147 10.81 -0.85 -10.00
N SER A 148 11.55 -0.76 -8.88
CA SER A 148 10.97 -0.42 -7.58
C SER A 148 10.37 0.99 -7.58
N SER A 149 11.06 1.97 -8.14
CA SER A 149 10.56 3.34 -8.25
C SER A 149 9.37 3.46 -9.19
N LEU A 150 9.38 2.74 -10.31
CA LEU A 150 8.23 2.68 -11.23
C LEU A 150 7.01 2.10 -10.52
N PHE A 151 7.16 0.97 -9.84
CA PHE A 151 6.08 0.34 -9.07
C PHE A 151 5.55 1.29 -7.98
N LEU A 152 6.44 1.95 -7.25
CA LEU A 152 6.06 2.88 -6.19
C LEU A 152 5.32 4.10 -6.73
N ALA A 153 5.75 4.64 -7.88
CA ALA A 153 5.07 5.77 -8.51
C ALA A 153 3.61 5.44 -8.83
N PHE A 154 3.34 4.28 -9.43
CA PHE A 154 1.98 3.83 -9.68
C PHE A 154 1.20 3.60 -8.39
N THR A 155 1.80 2.93 -7.41
CA THR A 155 1.09 2.63 -6.16
C THR A 155 0.73 3.89 -5.38
N VAL A 156 1.59 4.90 -5.35
CA VAL A 156 1.32 6.12 -4.58
C VAL A 156 0.41 7.10 -5.34
N ALA A 157 0.38 7.05 -6.67
CA ALA A 157 -0.55 7.87 -7.47
C ALA A 157 -2.03 7.60 -7.11
N CYS A 158 -2.36 6.41 -6.61
CA CYS A 158 -3.73 6.10 -6.19
C CYS A 158 -4.19 6.97 -4.99
N ILE A 159 -3.26 7.43 -4.15
CA ILE A 159 -3.57 8.28 -2.99
C ILE A 159 -4.06 9.65 -3.45
N SER A 160 -3.52 10.21 -4.54
CA SER A 160 -4.04 11.46 -5.12
C SER A 160 -5.46 11.30 -5.61
N CYS A 161 -5.75 10.19 -6.30
CA CYS A 161 -7.09 9.91 -6.79
C CYS A 161 -8.08 9.71 -5.63
N GLY A 162 -7.67 9.08 -4.53
CA GLY A 162 -8.48 8.99 -3.31
C GLY A 162 -8.71 10.35 -2.63
N GLY A 163 -7.70 11.22 -2.61
CA GLY A 163 -7.83 12.60 -2.11
C GLY A 163 -8.77 13.45 -2.97
N LEU A 164 -8.72 13.29 -4.30
CA LEU A 164 -9.64 13.93 -5.23
C LEU A 164 -11.08 13.43 -5.04
N PHE A 165 -11.26 12.12 -4.88
CA PHE A 165 -12.56 11.53 -4.54
C PHE A 165 -13.12 12.16 -3.26
N LEU A 166 -12.29 12.29 -2.23
CA LEU A 166 -12.69 12.87 -0.96
C LEU A 166 -13.13 14.34 -1.11
N LEU A 167 -12.45 15.14 -1.95
CA LEU A 167 -12.90 16.50 -2.29
C LEU A 167 -14.30 16.50 -2.92
N VAL A 168 -14.54 15.63 -3.90
CA VAL A 168 -15.84 15.56 -4.59
C VAL A 168 -16.94 15.19 -3.60
N VAL A 169 -16.69 14.24 -2.70
CA VAL A 169 -17.65 13.86 -1.64
C VAL A 169 -17.94 15.05 -0.74
N PHE A 170 -16.92 15.77 -0.29
CA PHE A 170 -17.13 16.94 0.57
C PHE A 170 -17.93 18.03 -0.12
N TRP A 171 -17.61 18.33 -1.38
CA TRP A 171 -18.33 19.32 -2.18
C TRP A 171 -19.81 18.94 -2.34
N ALA A 172 -20.10 17.68 -2.66
CA ALA A 172 -21.47 17.18 -2.78
C ALA A 172 -22.26 17.22 -1.46
N THR A 173 -21.59 17.12 -0.31
CA THR A 173 -22.25 17.17 1.01
C THR A 173 -22.46 18.58 1.54
N ASP A 174 -21.64 19.55 1.13
CA ASP A 174 -21.74 20.94 1.60
C ASP A 174 -22.95 21.67 0.95
N ASP A 175 -23.26 21.37 -0.31
CA ASP A 175 -24.44 21.90 -1.03
C ASP A 175 -25.79 21.41 -0.48
N ALA A 176 -25.79 20.33 0.32
CA ALA A 176 -26.98 19.77 0.95
C ALA A 176 -27.35 20.45 2.29
N SER A 177 -26.53 21.38 2.78
CA SER A 177 -26.85 22.17 3.97
C SER A 177 -27.76 23.36 3.60
N PRO A 178 -28.94 23.53 4.23
CA PRO A 178 -29.80 24.67 3.91
C PRO A 178 -29.07 25.99 4.23
N PRO A 179 -29.30 27.06 3.45
CA PRO A 179 -28.67 28.35 3.72
C PRO A 179 -29.02 28.83 5.14
N PRO A 180 -28.08 29.48 5.86
CA PRO A 180 -28.35 30.03 7.18
C PRO A 180 -29.35 31.17 7.04
N SER A 181 -30.63 30.85 7.16
CA SER A 181 -31.70 31.82 7.31
C SER A 181 -32.43 31.53 8.63
N ALA A 182 -32.49 32.59 9.46
CA ALA A 182 -33.22 32.69 10.72
C ALA A 182 -32.64 31.96 11.95
N ALA A 183 -31.44 32.37 12.41
CA ALA A 183 -31.13 32.34 13.85
C ALA A 183 -30.66 33.74 14.26
N SER A 184 -31.45 34.33 15.16
CA SER A 184 -31.39 35.68 15.69
C SER A 184 -30.02 36.13 16.19
N ALA A 185 -29.75 37.42 15.98
CA ALA A 185 -28.63 38.15 16.56
C ALA A 185 -28.65 38.11 18.10
N THR A 186 -27.77 37.31 18.68
CA THR A 186 -27.28 37.47 20.05
C THR A 186 -25.80 37.06 20.11
N PRO A 187 -24.92 37.82 20.79
CA PRO A 187 -23.49 37.52 20.84
C PRO A 187 -23.23 36.20 21.59
N PRO A 188 -22.21 35.42 21.19
CA PRO A 188 -22.01 34.09 21.74
C PRO A 188 -21.45 34.17 23.17
N ALA A 189 -22.28 33.81 24.15
CA ALA A 189 -21.77 33.28 25.41
C ALA A 189 -21.06 31.95 25.11
N ALA A 190 -19.95 31.70 25.80
CA ALA A 190 -19.10 30.53 25.64
C ALA A 190 -19.90 29.22 25.71
N VAL A 191 -20.23 28.66 24.55
CA VAL A 191 -20.77 27.31 24.42
C VAL A 191 -19.58 26.37 24.37
N ASN A 192 -19.36 25.65 25.48
CA ASN A 192 -18.59 24.40 25.49
C ASN A 192 -19.23 23.46 24.46
N SER A 193 -18.72 23.51 23.24
CA SER A 193 -19.17 22.71 22.11
C SER A 193 -18.21 21.54 21.95
N SER A 194 -18.39 20.57 22.85
CA SER A 194 -18.00 19.19 22.62
C SER A 194 -18.54 18.77 21.25
N SER A 195 -17.65 18.33 20.36
CA SER A 195 -17.95 17.70 19.06
C SER A 195 -18.97 18.43 18.18
N ALA A 196 -18.49 19.40 17.38
CA ALA A 196 -19.20 19.75 16.15
C ALA A 196 -19.39 18.47 15.32
N HIS A 197 -20.64 17.99 15.22
CA HIS A 197 -21.03 16.78 14.52
C HIS A 197 -20.51 16.81 13.07
N PHE A 198 -19.48 16.02 12.83
CA PHE A 198 -18.72 15.94 11.57
C PHE A 198 -19.16 14.71 10.76
N SER A 199 -20.47 14.44 10.69
CA SER A 199 -20.98 13.25 10.01
C SER A 199 -21.91 13.72 8.89
N PRO A 200 -21.44 13.85 7.63
CA PRO A 200 -22.37 13.84 6.50
C PRO A 200 -23.20 12.56 6.64
N SER A 201 -24.51 12.68 6.80
CA SER A 201 -25.39 11.52 6.93
C SER A 201 -25.41 10.78 5.59
N PHE A 202 -24.60 9.74 5.47
CA PHE A 202 -24.59 8.93 4.28
C PHE A 202 -25.86 8.07 4.28
N ASP A 203 -26.78 8.36 3.36
CA ASP A 203 -27.92 7.47 3.15
C ASP A 203 -27.45 6.08 2.68
N ARG A 204 -28.24 5.04 2.99
CA ARG A 204 -27.91 3.66 2.64
C ARG A 204 -27.73 3.46 1.14
N ALA A 205 -28.46 4.21 0.31
CA ALA A 205 -28.30 4.17 -1.15
C ALA A 205 -26.92 4.71 -1.57
N THR A 206 -26.48 5.81 -0.97
CA THR A 206 -25.17 6.43 -1.21
C THR A 206 -24.03 5.49 -0.79
N ILE A 207 -24.14 4.85 0.38
CA ILE A 207 -23.14 3.89 0.86
C ILE A 207 -23.01 2.72 -0.13
N LYS A 208 -24.14 2.13 -0.55
CA LYS A 208 -24.13 1.02 -1.52
C LYS A 208 -23.54 1.42 -2.87
N LEU A 209 -23.81 2.64 -3.33
CA LEU A 209 -23.27 3.16 -4.58
C LEU A 209 -21.75 3.36 -4.49
N ILE A 210 -21.27 3.98 -3.41
CA ILE A 210 -19.84 4.23 -3.18
C ILE A 210 -19.07 2.90 -3.05
N TYR A 211 -19.49 2.02 -2.14
CA TYR A 211 -18.81 0.74 -1.91
C TYR A 211 -19.01 -0.25 -3.07
N GLY A 212 -20.12 -0.16 -3.81
CA GLY A 212 -20.30 -0.91 -5.06
C GLY A 212 -19.29 -0.49 -6.12
N SER A 213 -19.06 0.82 -6.25
CA SER A 213 -18.05 1.37 -7.17
C SER A 213 -16.63 0.96 -6.76
N PHE A 214 -16.29 1.08 -5.47
CA PHE A 214 -14.99 0.63 -4.95
C PHE A 214 -14.75 -0.86 -5.14
N THR A 215 -15.78 -1.69 -4.91
CA THR A 215 -15.72 -3.13 -5.15
C THR A 215 -15.42 -3.42 -6.63
N GLY A 216 -16.10 -2.73 -7.56
CA GLY A 216 -15.85 -2.86 -9.00
C GLY A 216 -14.43 -2.47 -9.40
N ILE A 217 -13.92 -1.36 -8.88
CA ILE A 217 -12.54 -0.89 -9.12
C ILE A 217 -11.52 -1.89 -8.55
N ALA A 218 -11.74 -2.38 -7.33
CA ALA A 218 -10.86 -3.36 -6.71
C ALA A 218 -10.86 -4.70 -7.48
N LEU A 219 -12.03 -5.17 -7.94
CA LEU A 219 -12.14 -6.37 -8.78
C LEU A 219 -11.37 -6.22 -10.10
N LEU A 220 -11.41 -5.04 -10.72
CA LEU A 220 -10.58 -4.75 -11.89
C LEU A 220 -9.08 -4.86 -11.56
N GLY A 221 -8.65 -4.32 -10.41
CA GLY A 221 -7.28 -4.48 -9.90
C GLY A 221 -6.89 -5.94 -9.72
N VAL A 222 -7.75 -6.75 -9.07
CA VAL A 222 -7.55 -8.19 -8.87
C VAL A 222 -7.47 -8.93 -10.21
N ALA A 223 -8.31 -8.58 -11.18
CA ALA A 223 -8.26 -9.18 -12.52
C ALA A 223 -6.92 -8.88 -13.22
N VAL A 224 -6.43 -7.64 -13.13
CA VAL A 224 -5.10 -7.26 -13.67
C VAL A 224 -3.98 -8.06 -13.01
N LEU A 225 -4.04 -8.25 -11.69
CA LEU A 225 -3.09 -9.08 -10.93
C LEU A 225 -3.18 -10.57 -11.30
N ALA A 226 -4.40 -11.09 -11.48
CA ALA A 226 -4.63 -12.48 -11.88
C ALA A 226 -4.09 -12.80 -13.28
N LEU A 227 -4.05 -11.79 -14.16
CA LEU A 227 -3.50 -11.85 -15.52
C LEU A 227 -1.99 -11.60 -15.58
N LEU A 228 -1.30 -11.45 -14.44
CA LEU A 228 0.16 -11.29 -14.44
C LEU A 228 0.83 -12.52 -15.08
N PRO A 229 1.81 -12.33 -15.98
CA PRO A 229 2.56 -13.44 -16.53
C PRO A 229 3.34 -14.16 -15.42
N PRO A 230 3.49 -15.49 -15.48
CA PRO A 230 4.33 -16.20 -14.53
C PRO A 230 5.76 -15.66 -14.64
N ALA A 231 6.27 -15.13 -13.53
CA ALA A 231 7.66 -14.71 -13.46
C ALA A 231 8.52 -15.96 -13.61
N CYS A 232 9.19 -16.11 -14.76
CA CYS A 232 10.10 -17.21 -15.00
C CYS A 232 11.21 -17.15 -13.94
N THR A 233 11.53 -18.27 -13.31
CA THR A 233 12.73 -18.42 -12.47
C THR A 233 13.96 -18.33 -13.36
N THR A 234 14.32 -17.13 -13.79
CA THR A 234 15.48 -16.85 -14.66
C THR A 234 16.80 -17.33 -14.04
N LYS A 235 16.84 -17.56 -12.71
CA LYS A 235 18.01 -18.18 -12.05
C LYS A 235 18.31 -19.61 -12.49
N ALA A 236 17.38 -20.32 -13.14
CA ALA A 236 17.67 -21.63 -13.73
C ALA A 236 18.40 -21.56 -15.09
N LYS A 237 18.63 -20.36 -15.66
CA LYS A 237 19.37 -20.17 -16.92
C LYS A 237 20.60 -19.25 -16.81
N LEU A 238 20.93 -18.77 -15.62
CA LEU A 238 22.05 -17.84 -15.39
C LEU A 238 22.93 -18.31 -14.22
N GLY A 239 23.14 -19.61 -14.13
CA GLY A 239 24.04 -20.26 -13.17
C GLY A 239 25.29 -20.87 -13.79
N ASP A 240 25.45 -20.79 -15.13
CA ASP A 240 26.47 -21.56 -15.85
C ASP A 240 27.38 -20.69 -16.72
N VAL A 241 27.76 -19.51 -16.20
CA VAL A 241 28.90 -18.76 -16.74
C VAL A 241 29.95 -18.67 -15.63
N HIS A 242 30.70 -19.75 -15.50
CA HIS A 242 32.01 -19.70 -14.87
C HIS A 242 32.89 -18.80 -15.75
N VAL A 243 33.30 -17.63 -15.23
CA VAL A 243 34.44 -16.91 -15.80
C VAL A 243 35.67 -17.75 -15.46
N LYS A 244 36.10 -18.58 -16.42
CA LYS A 244 37.44 -19.20 -16.38
C LYS A 244 38.41 -18.20 -16.99
N ASP A 245 39.34 -17.73 -16.16
CA ASP A 245 40.58 -17.12 -16.62
C ASP A 245 41.37 -18.13 -17.48
N GLY A 246 41.80 -17.69 -18.67
CA GLY A 246 43.04 -18.11 -19.33
C GLY A 246 43.17 -19.55 -19.87
N ASN A 247 43.31 -19.62 -21.20
CA ASN A 247 43.99 -20.65 -22.02
C ASN A 247 43.46 -22.09 -22.06
N GLY A 248 43.20 -22.57 -23.28
CA GLY A 248 43.13 -23.99 -23.62
C GLY A 248 41.80 -24.36 -24.27
N MET A 249 41.88 -24.76 -25.53
CA MET A 249 40.79 -25.31 -26.33
C MET A 249 40.58 -26.78 -25.92
N GLU A 250 39.42 -27.14 -25.37
CA GLU A 250 39.01 -28.55 -25.29
C GLU A 250 37.50 -28.74 -25.12
N GLU A 251 37.00 -29.61 -26.01
CA GLU A 251 35.78 -30.43 -26.08
C GLU A 251 34.56 -30.22 -25.16
N LEU A 252 33.40 -30.11 -25.82
CA LEU A 252 32.05 -30.14 -25.26
C LEU A 252 31.65 -31.58 -24.88
N GLU A 253 31.78 -31.95 -23.61
CA GLU A 253 31.04 -33.08 -23.05
C GLU A 253 29.77 -32.60 -22.35
N MET A 254 28.60 -33.03 -22.86
CA MET A 254 27.32 -32.82 -22.22
C MET A 254 27.13 -33.80 -21.06
N ASN A 255 27.34 -33.32 -19.82
CA ASN A 255 27.13 -34.14 -18.64
C ASN A 255 25.68 -34.02 -18.11
N MET A 256 24.93 -35.14 -18.17
CA MET A 256 23.58 -35.31 -17.63
C MET A 256 23.57 -35.38 -16.09
N GLY A 257 23.90 -34.27 -15.42
CA GLY A 257 23.96 -34.18 -13.94
C GLY A 257 22.81 -33.43 -13.25
N GLY A 258 21.82 -32.92 -13.99
CA GLY A 258 20.81 -31.97 -13.47
C GLY A 258 19.70 -32.53 -12.55
N GLY A 259 19.78 -33.80 -12.15
CA GLY A 259 18.70 -34.47 -11.41
C GLY A 259 18.63 -34.18 -9.91
N GLU A 260 19.75 -33.80 -9.27
CA GLU A 260 19.83 -33.75 -7.79
C GLU A 260 19.52 -32.38 -7.18
N GLU A 261 19.89 -31.26 -7.82
CA GLU A 261 19.58 -29.92 -7.30
C GLU A 261 18.09 -29.59 -7.42
N HIS A 262 17.43 -30.04 -8.48
CA HIS A 262 16.01 -29.80 -8.70
C HIS A 262 15.10 -30.56 -7.71
N ARG A 263 15.63 -31.61 -7.07
CA ARG A 263 14.95 -32.42 -6.05
C ARG A 263 15.08 -31.82 -4.64
N LYS A 264 16.15 -31.08 -4.33
CA LYS A 264 16.38 -30.49 -2.99
C LYS A 264 15.45 -29.31 -2.65
N GLN A 265 15.02 -28.49 -3.62
CA GLN A 265 14.06 -27.40 -3.34
C GLN A 265 12.64 -27.89 -3.02
N LYS A 266 12.31 -29.15 -3.36
CA LYS A 266 10.97 -29.72 -3.25
C LYS A 266 10.61 -30.24 -1.85
N GLU A 267 11.59 -30.35 -0.94
CA GLU A 267 11.40 -31.03 0.36
C GLU A 267 11.69 -30.20 1.62
N GLU A 268 11.97 -28.90 1.52
CA GLU A 268 11.95 -28.06 2.74
C GLU A 268 10.50 -27.87 3.20
N GLY A 269 10.16 -28.55 4.30
CA GLY A 269 8.87 -28.41 4.97
C GLY A 269 8.62 -26.99 5.47
N THR A 270 7.34 -26.65 5.66
CA THR A 270 6.90 -25.32 6.16
C THR A 270 7.66 -24.89 7.41
N LEU A 271 7.94 -25.82 8.34
CA LEU A 271 8.68 -25.55 9.56
C LEU A 271 10.13 -25.15 9.31
N ASP A 272 10.79 -25.77 8.34
CA ASP A 272 12.19 -25.46 8.02
C ASP A 272 12.30 -24.08 7.37
N GLN A 273 11.28 -23.69 6.59
CA GLN A 273 11.19 -22.34 6.06
C GLN A 273 11.06 -21.30 7.17
N ILE A 274 10.15 -21.52 8.11
CA ILE A 274 9.96 -20.62 9.25
C ILE A 274 11.24 -20.53 10.08
N LYS A 275 11.90 -21.67 10.38
CA LYS A 275 13.20 -21.69 11.06
C LYS A 275 14.27 -20.90 10.30
N SER A 276 14.32 -21.04 8.97
CA SER A 276 15.24 -20.30 8.11
C SER A 276 14.97 -18.79 8.16
N MET A 277 13.71 -18.35 8.24
CA MET A 277 13.36 -16.94 8.41
C MET A 277 13.89 -16.36 9.72
N PHE A 278 13.70 -17.06 10.83
CA PHE A 278 14.22 -16.62 12.13
C PHE A 278 15.75 -16.62 12.16
N LYS A 279 16.39 -17.62 11.54
CA LYS A 279 17.85 -17.66 11.39
C LYS A 279 18.36 -16.49 10.55
N LEU A 280 17.66 -16.14 9.47
CA LEU A 280 18.00 -14.99 8.61
C LEU A 280 17.79 -13.66 9.35
N ALA A 281 16.71 -13.53 10.12
CA ALA A 281 16.40 -12.37 10.94
C ALA A 281 17.51 -12.10 11.98
N ALA A 282 18.10 -13.15 12.55
CA ALA A 282 19.22 -13.05 13.49
C ALA A 282 20.58 -12.70 12.84
N SER A 283 20.66 -12.62 11.51
CA SER A 283 21.92 -12.27 10.84
C SER A 283 22.30 -10.81 11.07
N ARG A 284 23.60 -10.51 11.26
CA ARG A 284 24.11 -9.16 11.56
C ARG A 284 23.62 -8.09 10.57
N LYS A 285 23.55 -8.44 9.29
CA LYS A 285 23.06 -7.55 8.23
C LYS A 285 21.57 -7.26 8.35
N MET A 286 20.76 -8.27 8.69
CA MET A 286 19.31 -8.09 8.89
C MET A 286 18.99 -7.32 10.16
N VAL A 287 19.76 -7.53 11.24
CA VAL A 287 19.61 -6.73 12.47
C VAL A 287 19.93 -5.25 12.21
N ALA A 288 21.03 -4.95 11.51
CA ALA A 288 21.33 -3.57 11.12
C ALA A 288 20.24 -2.96 10.23
N LEU A 289 19.71 -3.74 9.29
CA LEU A 289 18.63 -3.30 8.39
C LEU A 289 17.29 -3.15 9.12
N ALA A 290 17.04 -3.90 10.20
CA ALA A 290 15.84 -3.81 11.02
C ALA A 290 15.71 -2.43 11.68
N PHE A 291 16.83 -1.83 12.13
CA PHE A 291 16.82 -0.45 12.65
C PHE A 291 16.40 0.57 11.58
N VAL A 292 16.91 0.39 10.35
CA VAL A 292 16.54 1.25 9.21
C VAL A 292 15.05 1.09 8.88
N PHE A 293 14.55 -0.14 8.80
CA PHE A 293 13.13 -0.40 8.55
C PHE A 293 12.23 0.10 9.68
N GLY A 294 12.66 -0.02 10.94
CA GLY A 294 11.96 0.54 12.09
C GLY A 294 11.82 2.06 11.99
N TYR A 295 12.91 2.75 11.68
CA TYR A 295 12.89 4.20 11.43
C TYR A 295 11.97 4.57 10.26
N THR A 296 12.07 3.85 9.13
CA THR A 296 11.18 4.08 7.98
C THR A 296 9.70 3.84 8.34
N GLY A 297 9.40 2.84 9.16
CA GLY A 297 8.04 2.56 9.63
C GLY A 297 7.49 3.67 10.54
N ILE A 298 8.30 4.18 11.46
CA ILE A 298 7.94 5.32 12.31
C ILE A 298 7.67 6.57 11.44
N MET A 299 8.56 6.85 10.48
CA MET A 299 8.38 7.97 9.56
C MET A 299 7.12 7.81 8.70
N LEU A 300 6.86 6.63 8.16
CA LEU A 300 5.66 6.37 7.38
C LEU A 300 4.39 6.59 8.21
N SER A 301 4.40 6.16 9.48
CA SER A 301 3.28 6.34 10.43
C SER A 301 3.08 7.82 10.76
N PHE A 302 4.16 8.57 10.98
CA PHE A 302 4.10 10.01 11.19
C PHE A 302 3.43 10.73 10.01
N TRP A 303 3.90 10.49 8.78
CA TRP A 303 3.38 11.13 7.56
C TRP A 303 2.01 10.62 7.10
N SER A 304 1.50 9.52 7.64
CA SER A 304 0.19 8.97 7.27
C SER A 304 -0.89 9.22 8.32
N SER A 305 -0.53 9.33 9.60
CA SER A 305 -1.50 9.46 10.70
C SER A 305 -1.29 10.70 11.54
N ILE A 306 -0.06 11.01 11.97
CA ILE A 306 0.19 12.11 12.91
C ILE A 306 0.10 13.46 12.21
N PHE A 307 0.83 13.62 11.09
CA PHE A 307 0.89 14.88 10.35
C PHE A 307 -0.47 15.37 9.85
N PRO A 308 -1.32 14.55 9.20
CA PRO A 308 -2.63 15.01 8.74
C PRO A 308 -3.54 15.44 9.90
N THR A 309 -3.56 14.69 11.00
CA THR A 309 -4.36 15.04 12.18
C THR A 309 -3.90 16.34 12.82
N ALA A 310 -2.58 16.54 12.94
CA ALA A 310 -2.01 17.79 13.44
C ALA A 310 -2.35 18.98 12.52
N LEU A 311 -2.26 18.79 11.20
CA LEU A 311 -2.59 19.82 10.19
C LEU A 311 -4.04 20.32 10.35
N ILE A 312 -4.99 19.40 10.57
CA ILE A 312 -6.41 19.71 10.69
C ILE A 312 -6.75 20.40 12.01
N ASN A 313 -6.06 20.04 13.08
CA ASN A 313 -6.29 20.57 14.43
C ASN A 313 -5.51 21.85 14.73
N THR A 314 -4.69 22.34 13.78
CA THR A 314 -3.94 23.58 13.94
C THR A 314 -4.88 24.79 13.89
N LEU A 315 -5.03 25.49 15.03
CA LEU A 315 -5.98 26.60 15.21
C LEU A 315 -5.86 27.71 14.16
N GLN A 316 -4.63 28.07 13.78
CA GLN A 316 -4.37 29.11 12.77
C GLN A 316 -4.86 28.71 11.37
N LEU A 317 -4.76 27.44 11.01
CA LEU A 317 -5.23 26.94 9.72
C LEU A 317 -6.74 26.73 9.73
N ARG A 318 -7.31 26.33 10.87
CA ARG A 318 -8.76 26.13 11.04
C ARG A 318 -9.57 27.43 10.92
N SER A 319 -8.96 28.58 11.18
CA SER A 319 -9.60 29.89 10.97
C SER A 319 -9.62 30.35 9.51
N GLN A 320 -8.74 29.80 8.67
CA GLN A 320 -8.57 30.19 7.26
C GLN A 320 -9.14 29.14 6.29
N PHE A 321 -9.07 27.86 6.64
CA PHE A 321 -9.45 26.74 5.79
C PHE A 321 -10.33 25.73 6.54
N SER A 322 -11.30 25.16 5.82
CA SER A 322 -12.09 24.05 6.36
C SER A 322 -11.21 22.79 6.55
N PRO A 323 -11.33 22.08 7.68
CA PRO A 323 -10.72 20.76 7.91
C PRO A 323 -10.84 19.80 6.73
N LYS A 324 -12.00 19.81 6.05
CA LYS A 324 -12.32 18.97 4.91
C LYS A 324 -11.34 19.19 3.75
N ILE A 325 -11.09 20.46 3.42
CA ILE A 325 -10.19 20.87 2.34
C ILE A 325 -8.75 20.52 2.70
N LEU A 326 -8.34 20.70 3.96
CA LEU A 326 -6.98 20.38 4.43
C LEU A 326 -6.64 18.89 4.30
N ILE A 327 -7.55 17.98 4.69
CA ILE A 327 -7.37 16.53 4.56
C ILE A 327 -7.14 16.16 3.09
N ALA A 328 -8.03 16.65 2.23
CA ALA A 328 -8.02 16.37 0.82
C ALA A 328 -6.77 16.91 0.12
N LEU A 329 -6.39 18.17 0.39
CA LEU A 329 -5.18 18.78 -0.16
C LEU A 329 -3.94 18.02 0.28
N ASN A 330 -3.85 17.61 1.54
CA ASN A 330 -2.74 16.79 2.03
C ASN A 330 -2.64 15.46 1.25
N ALA A 331 -3.75 14.77 1.01
CA ALA A 331 -3.77 13.54 0.23
C ALA A 331 -3.34 13.77 -1.23
N ILE A 332 -3.79 14.86 -1.86
CA ILE A 332 -3.43 15.22 -3.25
C ILE A 332 -1.95 15.57 -3.36
N ILE A 333 -1.42 16.39 -2.45
CA ILE A 333 -0.01 16.78 -2.44
C ILE A 333 0.87 15.54 -2.23
N LYS A 334 0.54 14.69 -1.25
CA LYS A 334 1.26 13.44 -0.99
C LYS A 334 1.25 12.52 -2.21
N GLY A 335 0.08 12.34 -2.82
CA GLY A 335 -0.07 11.45 -3.97
C GLY A 335 0.52 11.99 -5.28
N THR A 336 0.79 13.30 -5.41
CA THR A 336 1.41 13.87 -6.62
C THR A 336 2.91 14.03 -6.46
N GLY A 337 3.37 14.53 -5.31
CA GLY A 337 4.79 14.79 -5.04
C GLY A 337 5.63 13.51 -5.02
N GLN A 338 5.14 12.47 -4.34
CA GLN A 338 5.92 11.23 -4.17
C GLN A 338 6.06 10.40 -5.46
N PRO A 339 5.04 10.25 -6.33
CA PRO A 339 5.21 9.64 -7.64
C PRO A 339 6.10 10.43 -8.58
N LEU A 340 6.00 11.76 -8.58
CA LEU A 340 6.86 12.62 -9.39
C LEU A 340 8.33 12.40 -9.01
N LEU A 341 8.62 12.43 -7.71
CA LEU A 341 9.94 12.15 -7.16
C LEU A 341 10.41 10.72 -7.48
N SER A 342 9.53 9.73 -7.35
CA SER A 342 9.83 8.32 -7.67
C SER A 342 10.14 8.15 -9.16
N ALA A 343 9.39 8.79 -10.06
CA ALA A 343 9.61 8.76 -11.49
C ALA A 343 10.94 9.43 -11.87
N LEU A 344 11.28 10.58 -11.25
CA LEU A 344 12.57 11.24 -11.43
C LEU A 344 13.73 10.31 -11.04
N PHE A 345 13.66 9.64 -9.88
CA PHE A 345 14.68 8.67 -9.49
C PHE A 345 14.80 7.47 -10.42
N GLY A 346 13.68 7.00 -10.98
CA GLY A 346 13.67 5.96 -12.00
C GLY A 346 14.35 6.40 -13.30
N TRP A 347 14.11 7.64 -13.74
CA TRP A 347 14.63 8.20 -14.98
C TRP A 347 16.15 8.40 -14.93
N PHE A 348 16.67 9.03 -13.88
CA PHE A 348 18.10 9.37 -13.77
C PHE A 348 19.02 8.15 -13.59
N GLY A 349 18.48 6.96 -13.33
CA GLY A 349 19.25 5.71 -13.38
C GLY A 349 20.52 5.72 -12.54
N LEU A 350 20.46 6.31 -11.33
CA LEU A 350 21.62 6.57 -10.48
C LEU A 350 22.41 5.30 -10.17
N ASP A 351 23.74 5.40 -10.15
CA ASP A 351 24.65 4.33 -9.72
C ASP A 351 24.51 4.04 -8.22
N ARG A 352 24.97 2.86 -7.77
CA ARG A 352 24.80 2.39 -6.38
C ARG A 352 25.35 3.37 -5.33
N ALA A 353 26.50 3.99 -5.60
CA ALA A 353 27.12 4.97 -4.71
C ALA A 353 26.24 6.24 -4.57
N LYS A 354 25.75 6.76 -5.70
CA LYS A 354 24.86 7.93 -5.73
C LYS A 354 23.53 7.65 -5.03
N ARG A 355 22.97 6.44 -5.20
CA ARG A 355 21.75 6.01 -4.46
C ARG A 355 21.97 5.97 -2.96
N SER A 356 23.10 5.42 -2.51
CA SER A 356 23.41 5.31 -1.08
C SER A 356 23.63 6.69 -0.46
N TRP A 357 24.33 7.58 -1.17
CA TRP A 357 24.48 8.98 -0.77
C TRP A 357 23.14 9.70 -0.67
N LEU A 358 22.26 9.48 -1.64
CA LEU A 358 20.97 10.16 -1.67
C LEU A 358 20.02 9.68 -0.56
N VAL A 359 20.05 8.38 -0.22
CA VAL A 359 19.35 7.85 0.97
C VAL A 359 19.89 8.49 2.25
N PHE A 360 21.21 8.65 2.36
CA PHE A 360 21.84 9.28 3.52
C PHE A 360 21.48 10.76 3.65
N VAL A 361 21.51 11.52 2.55
CA VAL A 361 21.06 12.91 2.50
C VAL A 361 19.58 13.02 2.85
N GLY A 362 18.73 12.12 2.31
CA GLY A 362 17.31 12.06 2.67
C GLY A 362 17.08 11.80 4.16
N MET A 363 17.84 10.89 4.77
CA MET A 363 17.80 10.69 6.22
C MET A 363 18.24 11.93 7.00
N LEU A 364 19.32 12.60 6.57
CA LEU A 364 19.82 13.83 7.18
C LEU A 364 18.85 15.00 7.07
N LEU A 365 18.09 15.09 5.97
CA LEU A 365 17.07 16.14 5.80
C LEU A 365 15.84 15.89 6.68
N HIS A 366 15.50 14.62 6.97
CA HIS A 366 14.40 14.27 7.86
C HIS A 366 14.80 14.22 9.35
N LEU A 367 16.09 14.15 9.68
CA LEU A 367 16.59 14.18 11.06
C LEU A 367 16.20 15.46 11.84
N PRO A 368 16.24 16.67 11.25
CA PRO A 368 15.70 17.89 11.87
C PRO A 368 14.19 17.90 12.08
N GLU A 369 13.46 17.13 11.26
CA GLU A 369 12.00 16.97 11.31
C GLU A 369 11.58 15.80 12.22
N ALA A 370 12.54 15.17 12.91
CA ALA A 370 12.34 13.97 13.69
C ALA A 370 11.21 14.13 14.73
N PRO A 371 10.49 13.03 15.03
CA PRO A 371 9.33 13.03 15.92
C PRO A 371 9.61 13.55 17.33
N CYS A 372 10.85 13.75 17.77
CA CYS A 372 11.16 14.38 19.05
C CYS A 372 10.62 15.82 19.14
N ARG A 373 10.73 16.63 18.08
CA ARG A 373 10.16 18.00 18.09
C ARG A 373 8.63 18.01 17.92
N ALA A 374 8.08 17.00 17.25
CA ALA A 374 6.63 16.84 17.15
C ALA A 374 6.03 16.26 18.45
N LEU A 375 6.76 15.43 19.19
CA LEU A 375 6.44 14.99 20.54
C LEU A 375 6.53 16.17 21.51
N ASP A 376 7.51 17.06 21.40
CA ASP A 376 7.54 18.30 22.19
C ASP A 376 6.32 19.20 21.85
N PHE A 377 5.88 19.22 20.58
CA PHE A 377 4.69 19.96 20.15
C PHE A 377 3.37 19.30 20.62
N VAL A 378 3.33 17.96 20.73
CA VAL A 378 2.16 17.19 21.21
C VAL A 378 2.11 17.14 22.75
N VAL A 379 3.25 17.06 23.43
CA VAL A 379 3.36 17.12 24.90
C VAL A 379 3.17 18.54 25.41
N GLY A 380 3.54 19.56 24.63
CA GLY A 380 3.21 20.96 24.91
C GLY A 380 1.72 21.31 24.81
N TRP A 381 0.87 20.37 24.42
CA TRP A 381 -0.59 20.51 24.41
C TRP A 381 -1.26 20.11 25.74
N GLU A 382 -0.54 19.45 26.66
CA GLU A 382 -1.05 19.11 28.00
C GLU A 382 -0.70 20.15 29.10
N VAL A 383 -0.35 21.39 28.73
CA VAL A 383 -0.17 22.49 29.70
C VAL A 383 -1.07 23.68 29.38
#